data_AF-A0A9W8QYC0-F1
#
_entry.id   AF-A0A9W8QYC0-F1
#
_cell.length_a   1.000
_cell.length_b   1.000
_cell.length_c   1.000
_cell.angle_alpha   90.00
_cell.angle_beta   90.00
_cell.angle_gamma   90.00
#
_symmetry.space_group_name_H-M   'P 1'
#
loop_
_entity.id
_entity.type
_entity.pdbx_description
1 polymer ?
#
loop_
_entity_poly.entity_id
_entity_poly.type
_entity_poly.pdbx_seq_one_letter_code
_entity_poly.pdbx_strand_id
1 'polypeptide(L)'
;MLEAYPESKVVLVELDVEAWYKSFNDSIISTMYNPFWRFLAAIGARYVSEVDGLTTVWFKYHFKATTKEEIQANVREGYKQHYKNVRETTPPERLLEYSLKHGWEPLCKFLGKPIPEVPFPHINDQESFHEKLTIIMKKGTKVFARNLTYVAVPSIVATAAYYFATSDMGSGLLSSIPSWVL
;
A
#
# COMPACT_ATOMS: atom_id res chain seq x y z
N MET A 1 20.84 10.41 1.66
CA MET A 1 20.61 10.42 3.12
C MET A 1 21.90 10.71 3.87
N LEU A 2 22.92 9.85 3.80
CA LEU A 2 24.20 10.08 4.50
C LEU A 2 24.91 11.38 4.07
N GLU A 3 24.84 11.72 2.78
CA GLU A 3 25.38 13.00 2.27
C GLU A 3 24.59 14.22 2.79
N ALA A 4 23.27 14.09 2.92
CA ALA A 4 22.41 15.18 3.38
C ALA A 4 22.49 15.38 4.91
N TYR A 5 22.86 14.33 5.65
CA TYR A 5 23.02 14.35 7.10
C TYR A 5 24.37 13.72 7.49
N PRO A 6 25.49 14.46 7.35
CA PRO A 6 26.84 13.94 7.56
C PRO A 6 27.07 13.39 8.97
N GLU A 7 26.43 13.96 9.99
CA GLU A 7 26.55 13.54 11.39
C GLU A 7 25.58 12.41 11.79
N SER A 8 24.79 11.90 10.84
CA SER A 8 23.82 10.86 11.15
C SER A 8 24.50 9.53 11.51
N LYS A 9 23.96 8.90 12.54
CA LYS A 9 24.24 7.52 12.94
C LYS A 9 23.22 6.59 12.29
N VAL A 10 23.66 5.43 11.85
CA VAL A 10 22.84 4.40 11.21
C VAL A 10 22.73 3.20 12.16
N VAL A 11 21.50 2.77 12.41
CA VAL A 11 21.22 1.53 13.13
C VAL A 11 20.70 0.52 12.11
N LEU A 12 21.46 -0.55 11.90
CA LEU A 12 21.13 -1.61 10.96
C LEU A 12 20.60 -2.82 11.74
N VAL A 13 19.30 -3.07 11.61
CA VAL A 13 18.64 -4.21 12.24
C VAL A 13 18.50 -5.33 11.23
N GLU A 14 19.30 -6.39 11.39
CA GLU A 14 19.24 -7.56 10.52
C GLU A 14 18.47 -8.71 11.20
N LEU A 15 17.55 -9.31 10.45
CA LEU A 15 16.83 -10.52 10.80
C LEU A 15 17.32 -11.68 9.93
N ASP A 16 17.00 -12.90 10.35
CA ASP A 16 17.13 -14.06 9.45
C ASP A 16 16.33 -13.82 8.17
N VAL A 17 16.95 -14.08 7.02
CA VAL A 17 16.39 -13.74 5.71
C VAL A 17 15.11 -14.50 5.42
N GLU A 18 14.99 -15.76 5.88
CA GLU A 18 13.79 -16.57 5.65
C GLU A 18 12.67 -16.14 6.58
N ALA A 19 12.97 -15.85 7.85
CA ALA A 19 12.00 -15.30 8.78
C ALA A 19 11.45 -13.94 8.30
N TRP A 20 12.33 -13.06 7.81
CA TRP A 20 11.94 -11.79 7.21
C TRP A 20 11.11 -12.00 5.94
N TYR A 21 11.53 -12.89 5.04
CA TYR A 21 10.82 -13.17 3.80
C TYR A 21 9.42 -13.71 4.06
N LYS A 22 9.26 -14.63 5.01
CA LYS A 22 7.94 -15.12 5.42
C LYS A 22 7.03 -13.98 5.86
N SER A 23 7.51 -13.12 6.77
CA SER A 23 6.76 -11.95 7.22
C SER A 23 6.41 -11.02 6.07
N PHE A 24 7.37 -10.72 5.20
CA PHE A 24 7.21 -9.84 4.04
C PHE A 24 6.21 -10.41 3.02
N ASN A 25 6.23 -11.72 2.78
CA ASN A 25 5.30 -12.41 1.92
C ASN A 25 3.87 -12.37 2.50
N ASP A 26 3.72 -12.72 3.77
CA ASP A 26 2.42 -12.84 4.44
C ASP A 26 1.75 -11.48 4.64
N SER A 27 2.52 -10.39 4.68
CA SER A 27 2.03 -9.02 4.87
C SER A 27 1.91 -8.22 3.56
N ILE A 28 3.02 -8.02 2.85
CA ILE A 28 3.09 -7.07 1.73
C ILE A 28 2.76 -7.77 0.41
N ILE A 29 3.44 -8.88 0.08
CA ILE A 29 3.21 -9.57 -1.20
C ILE A 29 1.76 -10.09 -1.26
N SER A 30 1.28 -10.74 -0.20
CA SER A 30 -0.09 -11.24 -0.11
C SER A 30 -1.14 -10.13 -0.35
N THR A 31 -0.93 -8.94 0.24
CA THR A 31 -1.83 -7.78 0.09
C THR A 31 -1.78 -7.24 -1.32
N MET A 32 -0.57 -7.02 -1.86
CA MET A 32 -0.38 -6.46 -3.21
C MET A 32 -1.01 -7.34 -4.30
N TYR A 33 -1.04 -8.66 -4.11
CA TYR A 33 -1.63 -9.62 -5.05
C TYR A 33 -3.03 -10.12 -4.63
N ASN A 34 -3.64 -9.52 -3.60
CA ASN A 34 -5.00 -9.83 -3.23
C ASN A 34 -5.99 -9.27 -4.28
N PRO A 35 -6.95 -10.05 -4.80
CA PRO A 35 -7.87 -9.59 -5.84
C PRO A 35 -8.67 -8.33 -5.45
N PHE A 36 -9.07 -8.23 -4.19
CA PHE A 36 -9.82 -7.07 -3.70
C PHE A 36 -8.93 -5.82 -3.61
N TRP A 37 -7.68 -5.97 -3.16
CA TRP A 37 -6.71 -4.87 -3.18
C TRP A 37 -6.45 -4.38 -4.60
N ARG A 38 -6.21 -5.30 -5.55
CA ARG A 38 -6.01 -4.97 -6.97
C ARG A 38 -7.21 -4.24 -7.57
N PHE A 39 -8.41 -4.67 -7.24
CA PHE A 39 -9.64 -3.98 -7.64
C PHE A 39 -9.69 -2.54 -7.10
N LEU A 40 -9.47 -2.36 -5.79
CA LEU A 40 -9.46 -1.03 -5.17
C LEU A 40 -8.37 -0.10 -5.74
N ALA A 41 -7.20 -0.64 -6.05
CA ALA A 41 -6.14 0.11 -6.72
C ALA A 41 -6.52 0.53 -8.14
N ALA A 42 -7.13 -0.39 -8.93
CA ALA A 42 -7.52 -0.15 -10.31
C ALA A 42 -8.60 0.93 -10.46
N ILE A 43 -9.53 1.02 -9.50
CA ILE A 43 -10.58 2.06 -9.49
C ILE A 43 -10.12 3.38 -8.84
N GLY A 44 -8.83 3.50 -8.51
CA GLY A 44 -8.26 4.72 -7.94
C GLY A 44 -8.74 5.04 -6.53
N ALA A 45 -9.04 4.02 -5.70
CA ALA A 45 -9.40 4.26 -4.31
C ALA A 45 -8.24 4.96 -3.58
N ARG A 46 -8.50 6.20 -3.14
CA ARG A 46 -7.51 7.05 -2.46
C ARG A 46 -6.84 6.31 -1.30
N TYR A 47 -5.56 6.57 -1.08
CA TYR A 47 -4.64 5.82 -0.22
C TYR A 47 -4.27 4.41 -0.71
N VAL A 48 -5.21 3.61 -1.21
CA VAL A 48 -4.89 2.28 -1.77
C VAL A 48 -4.03 2.44 -3.02
N SER A 49 -4.43 3.28 -3.97
CA SER A 49 -3.66 3.51 -5.21
C SER A 49 -2.30 4.16 -4.96
N GLU A 50 -2.18 5.02 -3.94
CA GLU A 50 -0.91 5.66 -3.54
C GLU A 50 0.06 4.62 -2.95
N VAL A 51 -0.42 3.79 -2.02
CA VAL A 51 0.38 2.71 -1.42
C VAL A 51 0.75 1.68 -2.48
N ASP A 52 -0.18 1.30 -3.36
CA ASP A 52 0.05 0.36 -4.45
C ASP A 52 1.13 0.85 -5.42
N GLY A 53 1.05 2.13 -5.82
CA GLY A 53 2.03 2.76 -6.71
C GLY A 53 3.42 2.84 -6.08
N LEU A 54 3.53 3.30 -4.83
CA LEU A 54 4.82 3.37 -4.12
C LEU A 54 5.44 1.98 -3.94
N THR A 55 4.63 1.00 -3.57
CA THR A 55 5.10 -0.39 -3.37
C THR A 55 5.56 -1.01 -4.68
N THR A 56 4.85 -0.74 -5.79
CA THR A 56 5.25 -1.19 -7.12
C THR A 56 6.58 -0.59 -7.56
N VAL A 57 6.78 0.72 -7.34
CA VAL A 57 8.07 1.38 -7.60
C VAL A 57 9.17 0.76 -6.75
N TRP A 58 8.92 0.55 -5.45
CA TRP A 58 9.88 -0.09 -4.56
C TRP A 58 10.28 -1.49 -5.06
N PHE A 59 9.31 -2.34 -5.46
CA PHE A 59 9.60 -3.66 -6.02
C PHE A 59 10.45 -3.60 -7.28
N LYS A 60 10.12 -2.67 -8.17
CA LYS A 60 10.86 -2.48 -9.43
C LYS A 60 12.32 -2.11 -9.22
N TYR A 61 12.61 -1.19 -8.30
CA TYR A 61 13.99 -0.70 -8.14
C TYR A 61 14.81 -1.50 -7.12
N HIS A 62 14.18 -1.97 -6.05
CA HIS A 62 14.89 -2.68 -4.99
C HIS A 62 15.04 -4.17 -5.29
N PHE A 63 13.98 -4.80 -5.81
CA PHE A 63 13.98 -6.23 -6.15
C PHE A 63 14.07 -6.51 -7.65
N LYS A 64 14.16 -5.47 -8.51
CA LYS A 64 14.19 -5.63 -9.97
C LYS A 64 13.02 -6.47 -10.48
N ALA A 65 11.83 -6.25 -9.90
CA ALA A 65 10.68 -7.10 -10.12
C ALA A 65 9.42 -6.30 -10.42
N THR A 66 8.64 -6.79 -11.38
CA THR A 66 7.35 -6.26 -11.82
C THR A 66 6.23 -7.28 -11.68
N THR A 67 6.56 -8.57 -11.57
CA THR A 67 5.62 -9.67 -11.32
C THR A 67 5.85 -10.33 -9.97
N LYS A 68 4.90 -11.17 -9.54
CA LYS A 68 5.01 -11.89 -8.27
C LYS A 68 6.17 -12.88 -8.30
N GLU A 69 6.33 -13.56 -9.43
CA GLU A 69 7.34 -14.59 -9.67
C GLU A 69 8.74 -13.97 -9.63
N GLU A 70 8.92 -12.80 -10.26
CA GLU A 70 10.18 -12.06 -10.21
C GLU A 70 10.52 -11.60 -8.78
N ILE A 71 9.53 -11.17 -7.99
CA ILE A 71 9.74 -10.82 -6.58
C ILE A 71 10.25 -12.06 -5.85
N GLN A 72 9.57 -13.20 -5.97
CA GLN A 72 9.96 -14.43 -5.27
C GLN A 72 11.37 -14.90 -5.62
N ALA A 73 11.78 -14.73 -6.88
CA ALA A 73 13.12 -15.04 -7.34
C ALA A 73 14.19 -14.08 -6.80
N ASN A 74 13.91 -12.78 -6.78
CA ASN A 74 14.92 -11.75 -6.54
C ASN A 74 14.98 -11.23 -5.09
N VAL A 75 13.93 -11.44 -4.30
CA VAL A 75 13.75 -10.82 -2.98
C VAL A 75 14.91 -11.09 -2.02
N ARG A 76 15.46 -12.32 -2.02
CA ARG A 76 16.58 -12.70 -1.15
C ARG A 76 17.87 -11.99 -1.53
N GLU A 77 18.12 -11.84 -2.82
CA GLU A 77 19.29 -11.13 -3.31
C GLU A 77 19.16 -9.63 -3.07
N GLY A 78 17.99 -9.05 -3.32
CA GLY A 78 17.70 -7.65 -3.00
C GLY A 78 17.88 -7.35 -1.51
N TYR A 79 17.42 -8.26 -0.63
CA TYR A 79 17.67 -8.18 0.80
C TYR A 79 19.18 -8.13 1.09
N LYS A 80 19.96 -9.13 0.66
CA LYS A 80 21.41 -9.18 0.91
C LYS A 80 22.13 -7.96 0.37
N GLN A 81 21.80 -7.52 -0.85
CA GLN A 81 22.39 -6.35 -1.48
C GLN A 81 22.08 -5.07 -0.68
N HIS A 82 20.90 -4.94 -0.11
CA HIS A 82 20.56 -3.81 0.76
C HIS A 82 21.51 -3.72 1.97
N TYR A 83 21.65 -4.81 2.73
CA TYR A 83 22.53 -4.82 3.91
C TYR A 83 24.00 -4.60 3.54
N LYS A 84 24.45 -5.22 2.44
CA LYS A 84 25.79 -4.98 1.90
C LYS A 84 26.01 -3.50 1.58
N ASN A 85 25.08 -2.88 0.85
CA ASN A 85 25.17 -1.46 0.50
C ASN A 85 25.20 -0.57 1.73
N VAL A 86 24.38 -0.85 2.76
CA VAL A 86 24.40 -0.05 4.00
C VAL A 86 25.77 -0.14 4.70
N ARG A 87 26.33 -1.35 4.80
CA ARG A 87 27.67 -1.58 5.39
C ARG A 87 28.79 -0.89 4.60
N GLU A 88 28.74 -0.94 3.27
CA GLU A 88 29.76 -0.33 2.41
C GLU A 88 29.68 1.20 2.37
N THR A 89 28.48 1.76 2.51
CA THR A 89 28.27 3.21 2.41
C THR A 89 28.35 3.94 3.74
N THR A 90 28.23 3.24 4.88
CA THR A 90 28.25 3.84 6.20
C THR A 90 29.63 3.65 6.85
N PRO A 91 30.30 4.72 7.30
CA PRO A 91 31.53 4.58 8.07
C PRO A 91 31.30 3.72 9.33
N PRO A 92 32.22 2.78 9.67
CA PRO A 92 32.03 1.84 10.77
C PRO A 92 31.70 2.49 12.11
N GLU A 93 32.27 3.66 12.40
CA GLU A 93 32.04 4.43 13.62
C GLU A 93 30.62 5.02 13.72
N ARG A 94 29.91 5.11 12.59
CA ARG A 94 28.52 5.59 12.49
C ARG A 94 27.54 4.46 12.24
N LEU A 95 27.96 3.20 12.27
CA LEU A 95 27.11 2.04 12.05
C LEU A 95 26.99 1.20 13.33
N LEU A 96 25.74 0.96 13.75
CA LEU A 96 25.42 -0.04 14.76
C LEU A 96 24.70 -1.21 14.11
N GLU A 97 25.35 -2.38 14.08
CA GLU A 97 24.65 -3.64 13.84
C GLU A 97 23.88 -4.04 15.10
N TYR A 98 22.54 -4.07 15.00
CA TYR A 98 21.66 -4.13 16.16
C TYR A 98 20.68 -5.29 16.09
N SER A 99 20.58 -6.05 17.18
CA SER A 99 19.52 -7.04 17.38
C SER A 99 18.48 -6.48 18.36
N LEU A 100 17.20 -6.56 18.00
CA LEU A 100 16.10 -6.15 18.89
C LEU A 100 16.11 -6.89 20.23
N LYS A 101 16.72 -8.09 20.28
CA LYS A 101 16.86 -8.88 21.51
C LYS A 101 17.77 -8.23 22.56
N HIS A 102 18.63 -7.29 22.16
CA HIS A 102 19.54 -6.61 23.08
C HIS A 102 18.88 -5.45 23.83
N GLY A 103 17.66 -5.04 23.45
CA GLY A 103 16.93 -3.98 24.13
C GLY A 103 17.65 -2.62 24.14
N TRP A 104 17.36 -1.80 25.14
CA TRP A 104 17.79 -0.39 25.16
C TRP A 104 19.30 -0.17 25.19
N GLU A 105 20.06 -1.05 25.83
CA GLU A 105 21.43 -0.77 26.24
C GLU A 105 22.37 -0.42 25.07
N PRO A 106 22.59 -1.29 24.06
CA PRO A 106 23.53 -0.97 22.97
C PRO A 106 23.04 0.19 22.10
N LEU A 107 21.72 0.36 21.94
CA LEU A 107 21.14 1.47 21.19
C LEU A 107 21.41 2.81 21.90
N CYS A 108 21.12 2.90 23.20
CA CYS A 108 21.31 4.11 23.99
C CYS A 108 22.79 4.48 24.09
N LYS A 109 23.67 3.49 24.31
CA LYS A 109 25.12 3.67 24.29
C LYS A 109 25.61 4.24 22.95
N PHE A 110 25.18 3.64 21.84
CA PHE A 110 25.54 4.11 20.50
C PHE A 110 25.04 5.53 20.22
N LEU A 111 23.84 5.87 20.68
CA LEU A 111 23.26 7.21 20.51
C LEU A 111 23.80 8.24 21.53
N GLY A 112 24.52 7.83 22.57
CA GLY A 112 24.96 8.72 23.65
C GLY A 112 23.80 9.25 24.48
N LYS A 113 22.79 8.41 24.75
CA LYS A 113 21.57 8.75 25.48
C LYS A 113 21.41 7.88 26.74
N PRO A 114 20.71 8.35 27.78
CA PRO A 114 20.39 7.52 28.95
C PRO A 114 19.40 6.41 28.57
N ILE A 115 19.47 5.28 29.29
CA ILE A 115 18.52 4.18 29.15
C ILE A 115 17.18 4.59 29.78
N PRO A 116 16.05 4.48 29.05
CA PRO A 116 14.73 4.77 29.61
C PRO A 116 14.30 3.76 30.70
N GLU A 117 13.50 4.21 31.67
CA GLU A 117 12.88 3.33 32.70
C GLU A 117 11.63 2.56 32.19
N VAL A 118 11.44 2.49 30.86
CA VAL A 118 10.33 1.76 30.24
C VAL A 118 10.84 0.47 29.56
N PRO A 119 10.03 -0.60 29.51
CA PRO A 119 10.42 -1.82 28.80
C PRO A 119 10.67 -1.54 27.31
N PHE A 120 11.60 -2.29 26.71
CA PHE A 120 11.85 -2.18 25.28
C PHE A 120 10.58 -2.56 24.50
N PRO A 121 10.15 -1.78 23.49
CA PRO A 121 8.87 -2.01 22.84
C PRO A 121 8.89 -3.27 21.97
N HIS A 122 7.86 -4.10 22.13
CA HIS A 122 7.54 -5.20 21.23
C HIS A 122 6.23 -4.87 20.51
N ILE A 123 6.33 -3.98 19.52
CA ILE A 123 5.21 -3.51 18.71
C ILE A 123 5.40 -3.99 17.27
N ASN A 124 4.30 -4.15 16.53
CA ASN A 124 4.27 -4.64 15.14
C ASN A 124 4.22 -6.18 14.98
N ASP A 125 3.34 -6.83 15.73
CA ASP A 125 2.90 -8.20 15.44
C ASP A 125 2.01 -8.26 14.18
N GLN A 126 1.79 -9.47 13.67
CA GLN A 126 0.98 -9.70 12.47
C GLN A 126 -0.45 -9.18 12.64
N GLU A 127 -1.00 -9.23 13.85
CA GLU A 127 -2.34 -8.75 14.18
C GLU A 127 -2.48 -7.24 13.99
N SER A 128 -1.54 -6.46 14.52
CA SER A 128 -1.51 -5.00 14.35
C SER A 128 -1.32 -4.57 12.89
N PHE A 129 -0.66 -5.38 12.05
CA PHE A 129 -0.57 -5.14 10.62
C PHE A 129 -1.93 -5.36 9.92
N HIS A 130 -2.62 -6.47 10.22
CA HIS A 130 -3.96 -6.74 9.68
C HIS A 130 -4.98 -5.68 10.10
N GLU A 131 -4.89 -5.16 11.32
CA GLU A 131 -5.74 -4.06 11.79
C GLU A 131 -5.51 -2.79 10.95
N LYS A 132 -4.25 -2.39 10.74
CA LYS A 132 -3.90 -1.22 9.91
C LYS A 132 -4.40 -1.38 8.47
N LEU A 133 -4.23 -2.56 7.88
CA LEU A 133 -4.78 -2.85 6.54
C LEU A 133 -6.30 -2.72 6.53
N THR A 134 -6.98 -3.22 7.54
CA THR A 134 -8.44 -3.11 7.67
C THR A 134 -8.89 -1.65 7.74
N ILE A 135 -8.15 -0.79 8.45
CA ILE A 135 -8.43 0.65 8.50
C ILE A 135 -8.23 1.32 7.14
N ILE A 136 -7.14 1.00 6.43
CA ILE A 136 -6.86 1.53 5.08
C ILE A 136 -7.98 1.09 4.13
N MET A 137 -8.36 -0.19 4.15
CA MET A 137 -9.43 -0.74 3.33
C MET A 137 -10.78 -0.08 3.64
N LYS A 138 -11.17 0.04 4.91
CA LYS A 138 -12.43 0.71 5.33
C LYS A 138 -12.49 2.17 4.87
N LYS A 139 -11.36 2.89 4.93
CA LYS A 139 -11.28 4.27 4.42
C LYS A 139 -11.39 4.29 2.89
N GLY A 140 -10.72 3.38 2.20
CA GLY A 140 -10.78 3.21 0.75
C GLY A 140 -12.20 2.92 0.26
N THR A 141 -12.88 1.93 0.87
CA THR A 141 -14.27 1.57 0.52
C THR A 141 -15.25 2.68 0.81
N LYS A 142 -15.10 3.42 1.92
CA LYS A 142 -15.95 4.60 2.22
C LYS A 142 -15.79 5.70 1.17
N VAL A 143 -14.56 5.98 0.73
CA VAL A 143 -14.29 6.96 -0.33
C VAL A 143 -14.87 6.47 -1.66
N PHE A 144 -14.70 5.18 -1.99
CA PHE A 144 -15.26 4.58 -3.19
C PHE A 144 -16.79 4.65 -3.21
N ALA A 145 -17.47 4.21 -2.15
CA ALA A 145 -18.93 4.24 -2.05
C ALA A 145 -19.47 5.67 -2.23
N ARG A 146 -18.81 6.66 -1.61
CA ARG A 146 -19.15 8.07 -1.80
C ARG A 146 -18.97 8.51 -3.27
N ASN A 147 -17.85 8.16 -3.90
CA ASN A 147 -17.60 8.52 -5.29
C ASN A 147 -18.58 7.82 -6.24
N LEU A 148 -18.95 6.56 -5.96
CA LEU A 148 -19.96 5.83 -6.72
C LEU A 148 -21.33 6.50 -6.61
N THR A 149 -21.73 7.00 -5.43
CA THR A 149 -22.99 7.74 -5.31
C THR A 149 -23.01 9.01 -6.17
N TYR A 150 -21.89 9.72 -6.28
CA TYR A 150 -21.78 10.90 -7.14
C TYR A 150 -21.87 10.59 -8.64
N VAL A 151 -21.60 9.35 -9.06
CA VAL A 151 -21.68 8.95 -10.48
C VAL A 151 -23.01 8.24 -10.78
N ALA A 152 -23.42 7.32 -9.92
CA ALA A 152 -24.61 6.51 -10.09
C ALA A 152 -25.89 7.35 -10.04
N VAL A 153 -26.01 8.30 -9.09
CA VAL A 153 -27.23 9.11 -8.96
C VAL A 153 -27.47 9.97 -10.20
N PRO A 154 -26.49 10.76 -10.70
CA PRO A 154 -26.69 11.52 -11.94
C PRO A 154 -26.94 10.64 -13.16
N SER A 155 -26.28 9.47 -13.24
CA SER A 155 -26.47 8.54 -14.37
C SER A 155 -27.89 7.97 -14.40
N ILE A 156 -28.41 7.53 -13.24
CA ILE A 156 -29.78 7.04 -13.11
C ILE A 156 -30.79 8.15 -13.44
N VAL A 157 -30.57 9.37 -12.94
CA VAL A 157 -31.44 10.52 -13.24
C VAL A 157 -31.42 10.85 -14.73
N ALA A 158 -30.25 10.87 -15.36
CA ALA A 158 -30.13 11.13 -16.80
C ALA A 158 -30.80 10.05 -17.64
N THR A 159 -30.61 8.76 -17.31
CA THR A 159 -31.27 7.65 -18.00
C THR A 159 -32.78 7.69 -17.83
N ALA A 160 -33.28 7.98 -16.63
CA ALA A 160 -34.71 8.12 -16.38
C ALA A 160 -35.29 9.32 -17.16
N ALA A 161 -34.63 10.48 -17.11
CA ALA A 161 -35.05 11.66 -17.86
C ALA A 161 -35.09 11.40 -19.37
N TYR A 162 -34.09 10.71 -19.92
CA TYR A 162 -34.07 10.29 -21.31
C TYR A 162 -35.22 9.34 -21.65
N TYR A 163 -35.47 8.34 -20.81
CA TYR A 163 -36.57 7.38 -20.99
C TYR A 163 -37.93 8.08 -20.98
N PHE A 164 -38.18 8.99 -20.03
CA PHE A 164 -39.44 9.74 -19.98
C PHE A 164 -39.59 10.71 -21.15
N ALA A 165 -38.53 11.42 -21.53
CA ALA A 165 -38.57 12.33 -22.69
C ALA A 165 -38.85 11.58 -24.00
N THR A 166 -38.31 10.38 -24.17
CA THR A 166 -38.52 9.57 -25.38
C THR A 166 -39.84 8.81 -25.40
N SER A 167 -40.33 8.36 -24.24
CA SER A 167 -41.65 7.73 -24.12
C SER A 167 -42.80 8.73 -24.30
N ASP A 168 -42.68 9.96 -23.78
CA ASP A 168 -43.64 11.03 -24.06
C ASP A 168 -43.66 11.39 -25.56
N MET A 169 -42.49 11.49 -26.21
CA MET A 169 -42.41 11.70 -27.66
C MET A 169 -43.07 10.57 -28.46
N GLY A 170 -42.88 9.32 -28.03
CA GLY A 170 -43.51 8.15 -28.67
C GLY A 170 -45.03 8.13 -28.54
N SER A 171 -45.57 8.53 -27.38
CA SER A 171 -47.02 8.64 -27.17
C SER A 171 -47.65 9.80 -27.96
N GLY A 172 -46.96 10.94 -28.05
CA GLY A 172 -47.39 12.09 -28.85
C GLY A 172 -47.45 11.79 -30.34
N LEU A 173 -46.42 11.10 -30.88
CA LEU A 173 -46.37 10.68 -32.29
C LEU A 173 -47.50 9.73 -32.67
N LEU A 174 -47.84 8.76 -31.81
CA LEU A 174 -48.93 7.82 -32.07
C LEU A 174 -50.31 8.49 -31.99
N SER A 175 -50.48 9.49 -31.13
CA SER A 175 -51.74 10.27 -31.03
C SER A 175 -51.97 11.23 -32.20
N SER A 176 -50.92 11.57 -32.96
CA SER A 176 -50.99 12.43 -34.15
C SER A 176 -51.22 11.67 -35.47
N ILE A 177 -51.24 10.33 -35.45
CA ILE A 177 -51.56 9.52 -36.62
C ILE A 177 -53.08 9.52 -36.81
N PRO A 178 -53.60 10.03 -37.93
CA PRO A 178 -55.03 10.01 -38.20
C PRO A 178 -55.57 8.57 -38.22
N SER A 179 -56.79 8.36 -37.74
CA SER A 179 -57.43 7.03 -37.59
C SER A 179 -57.67 6.27 -38.91
N TRP A 180 -57.29 6.82 -40.06
CA TRP A 180 -57.38 6.19 -41.37
C TRP A 180 -56.05 5.58 -41.85
N VAL A 181 -54.97 5.73 -41.07
CA VAL A 181 -53.63 5.21 -41.38
C VAL A 181 -53.32 3.88 -40.66
N LEU A 182 -54.16 3.47 -39.69
CA LEU A 182 -54.13 2.17 -39.01
C LEU A 182 -55.27 1.27 -39.53
#